data_AF-A0A916MRG5-F1
#
_entry.id   AF-A0A916MRG5-F1
#
_cell.length_a   1.000
_cell.length_b   1.000
_cell.length_c   1.000
_cell.angle_alpha   90.00
_cell.angle_beta   90.00
_cell.angle_gamma   90.00
#
_symmetry.space_group_name_H-M   'P 1'
#
loop_
_entity.id
_entity.type
_entity.pdbx_description
1 polymer ?
#
loop_
_entity_poly.entity_id
_entity_poly.type
_entity_poly.pdbx_seq_one_letter_code
_entity_poly.pdbx_strand_id
1 'polypeptide(L)'
;IGQARAVLTRAGQLEGRDHDEDQLAFLRDERDYRNPTLVELPRGDFAFTVVRNTMVSTFLKLLWERLQESTDAELAAIAGKAVKEARYQQQHAADWLVRLGDGTPESRRRSSSALEELWRFVPELFESDAVDEAAAASGLGPRWDALREAWFAQMRAVLDEATLAAPAESAFRRTGKRGVHSEHMGLLLAEMQTLQRSFPGGAW
;
A
#
# COMPACT_ATOMS: atom_id res chain seq x y z
N ILE A 1 -7.68 -7.37 3.51
CA ILE A 1 -7.39 -8.63 4.23
C ILE A 1 -7.34 -9.82 3.26
N GLY A 2 -8.40 -10.13 2.50
CA GLY A 2 -8.38 -11.26 1.56
C GLY A 2 -7.21 -11.24 0.55
N GLN A 3 -6.86 -10.06 0.02
CA GLN A 3 -5.69 -9.88 -0.84
C GLN A 3 -4.38 -10.25 -0.13
N ALA A 4 -4.21 -9.80 1.12
CA ALA A 4 -3.00 -10.07 1.92
C ALA A 4 -2.86 -11.58 2.22
N ARG A 5 -3.96 -12.22 2.63
CA ARG A 5 -4.05 -13.67 2.83
C ARG A 5 -3.57 -14.45 1.60
N ALA A 6 -4.13 -14.13 0.44
CA ALA A 6 -3.78 -14.79 -0.81
C ALA A 6 -2.29 -14.64 -1.17
N VAL A 7 -1.72 -13.43 -1.08
CA VAL A 7 -0.29 -13.24 -1.40
C VAL A 7 0.65 -13.81 -0.35
N LEU A 8 0.30 -13.77 0.94
CA LEU A 8 1.11 -14.38 2.00
C LEU A 8 1.09 -15.91 1.88
N THR A 9 -0.07 -16.52 1.63
CA THR A 9 -0.18 -17.94 1.32
C THR A 9 0.73 -18.31 0.14
N ARG A 10 0.69 -17.53 -0.95
CA ARG A 10 1.56 -17.80 -2.12
C ARG A 10 3.04 -17.61 -1.79
N ALA A 11 3.40 -16.60 -0.99
CA ALA A 11 4.78 -16.40 -0.55
C ALA A 11 5.31 -17.57 0.27
N GLY A 12 4.49 -18.10 1.20
CA GLY A 12 4.81 -19.28 2.01
C GLY A 12 5.09 -20.53 1.19
N GLN A 13 4.35 -20.73 0.10
CA GLN A 13 4.59 -21.82 -0.86
C GLN A 13 5.90 -21.66 -1.65
N LEU A 14 6.40 -20.44 -1.81
CA LEU A 14 7.57 -20.13 -2.65
C LEU A 14 8.88 -20.06 -1.86
N GLU A 15 8.85 -19.71 -0.58
CA GLU A 15 10.06 -19.48 0.22
C GLU A 15 10.79 -20.77 0.65
N GLY A 16 10.18 -21.94 0.45
CA GLY A 16 10.77 -23.24 0.74
C GLY A 16 10.91 -23.56 2.23
N ARG A 17 10.15 -22.87 3.10
CA ARG A 17 10.10 -23.10 4.55
C ARG A 17 8.72 -23.53 5.05
N ASP A 18 7.77 -23.69 4.14
CA ASP A 18 6.38 -24.11 4.38
C ASP A 18 5.66 -23.27 5.44
N HIS A 19 5.97 -21.98 5.59
CA HIS A 19 5.16 -21.11 6.45
C HIS A 19 3.80 -20.84 5.81
N ASP A 20 2.75 -20.84 6.61
CA ASP A 20 1.43 -20.37 6.18
C ASP A 20 1.27 -18.84 6.30
N GLU A 21 0.10 -18.33 5.89
CA GLU A 21 -0.20 -16.91 5.96
C GLU A 21 -0.19 -16.34 7.37
N ASP A 22 -0.55 -17.14 8.38
CA ASP A 22 -0.60 -16.72 9.78
C ASP A 22 0.82 -16.62 10.35
N GLN A 23 1.69 -17.58 10.05
CA GLN A 23 3.09 -17.52 10.45
C GLN A 23 3.79 -16.31 9.82
N LEU A 24 3.54 -16.05 8.53
CA LEU A 24 4.07 -14.87 7.86
C LEU A 24 3.46 -13.56 8.38
N ALA A 25 2.21 -13.53 8.84
CA ALA A 25 1.63 -12.32 9.42
C ALA A 25 2.10 -12.10 10.88
N PHE A 26 2.09 -13.13 11.70
CA PHE A 26 2.14 -12.97 13.15
C PHE A 26 3.51 -13.27 13.77
N LEU A 27 4.39 -14.00 13.08
CA LEU A 27 5.69 -14.41 13.63
C LEU A 27 6.89 -13.66 13.03
N ARG A 28 6.69 -12.84 12.00
CA ARG A 28 7.71 -11.92 11.49
C ARG A 28 7.92 -10.74 12.43
N ASP A 29 9.17 -10.35 12.61
CA ASP A 29 9.52 -9.11 13.31
C ASP A 29 9.45 -7.91 12.36
N GLU A 30 9.49 -6.70 12.93
CA GLU A 30 9.39 -5.44 12.19
C GLU A 30 10.34 -5.38 10.98
N ARG A 31 11.58 -5.85 11.13
CA ARG A 31 12.58 -5.84 10.07
C ARG A 31 12.31 -6.83 8.92
N ASP A 32 11.37 -7.75 9.08
CA ASP A 32 10.99 -8.71 8.05
C ASP A 32 9.76 -8.25 7.26
N TYR A 33 9.09 -7.20 7.73
CA TYR A 33 8.01 -6.55 6.99
C TYR A 33 8.55 -5.70 5.85
N ARG A 34 7.77 -5.62 4.76
CA ARG A 34 8.15 -4.99 3.48
C ARG A 34 7.06 -4.05 2.96
N ASN A 35 6.12 -3.64 3.81
CA ASN A 35 5.10 -2.66 3.44
C ASN A 35 5.73 -1.27 3.25
N PRO A 36 5.18 -0.43 2.36
CA PRO A 36 5.56 0.98 2.31
C PRO A 36 5.26 1.68 3.64
N THR A 37 6.08 2.65 4.04
CA THR A 37 5.85 3.43 5.27
C THR A 37 4.54 4.22 5.22
N LEU A 38 3.99 4.49 4.03
CA LEU A 38 2.68 5.15 3.90
C LEU A 38 1.54 4.35 4.58
N VAL A 39 1.59 3.02 4.57
CA VAL A 39 0.44 2.18 5.03
C VAL A 39 0.46 1.87 6.52
N GLU A 40 1.57 2.13 7.22
CA GLU A 40 1.70 1.93 8.67
C GLU A 40 1.41 3.20 9.49
N LEU A 41 1.18 4.33 8.83
CA LEU A 41 0.88 5.59 9.51
C LEU A 41 -0.40 5.46 10.37
N PRO A 42 -0.51 6.22 11.46
CA PRO A 42 -1.73 6.28 12.24
C PRO A 42 -2.92 6.71 11.38
N ARG A 43 -4.14 6.41 11.84
CA ARG A 43 -5.36 6.76 11.07
C ARG A 43 -5.52 8.27 10.90
N GLY A 44 -5.04 9.07 11.85
CA GLY A 44 -5.26 10.52 11.86
C GLY A 44 -6.75 10.85 11.93
N ASP A 45 -7.14 11.99 11.36
CA ASP A 45 -8.55 12.33 11.17
C ASP A 45 -9.11 11.69 9.87
N PHE A 46 -10.39 11.96 9.59
CA PHE A 46 -11.05 11.37 8.42
C PHE A 46 -10.40 11.82 7.10
N ALA A 47 -9.99 13.08 6.97
CA ALA A 47 -9.35 13.58 5.77
C ALA A 47 -7.98 12.91 5.54
N PHE A 48 -7.19 12.76 6.61
CA PHE A 48 -5.93 12.02 6.57
C PHE A 48 -6.11 10.58 6.07
N THR A 49 -7.07 9.85 6.65
CA THR A 49 -7.38 8.48 6.22
C THR A 49 -7.83 8.44 4.76
N VAL A 50 -8.70 9.36 4.32
CA VAL A 50 -9.21 9.39 2.92
C VAL A 50 -8.09 9.69 1.93
N VAL A 51 -7.22 10.67 2.20
CA VAL A 51 -6.08 10.99 1.34
C VAL A 51 -5.13 9.79 1.25
N ARG A 52 -4.74 9.20 2.38
CA ARG A 52 -3.87 8.01 2.42
C ARG A 52 -4.50 6.85 1.64
N ASN A 53 -5.78 6.57 1.86
CA ASN A 53 -6.47 5.50 1.16
C ASN A 53 -6.55 5.76 -0.34
N THR A 54 -6.77 7.00 -0.77
CA THR A 54 -6.79 7.37 -2.21
C THR A 54 -5.43 7.12 -2.84
N MET A 55 -4.34 7.54 -2.19
CA MET A 55 -2.97 7.32 -2.68
C MET A 55 -2.64 5.83 -2.80
N VAL A 56 -2.91 5.05 -1.75
CA VAL A 56 -2.60 3.61 -1.67
C VAL A 56 -3.47 2.80 -2.62
N SER A 57 -4.78 3.06 -2.67
CA SER A 57 -5.69 2.33 -3.57
C SER A 57 -5.42 2.63 -5.04
N THR A 58 -5.01 3.86 -5.39
CA THR A 58 -4.56 4.21 -6.74
C THR A 58 -3.33 3.42 -7.14
N PHE A 59 -2.36 3.28 -6.22
CA PHE A 59 -1.18 2.46 -6.43
C PHE A 59 -1.52 0.97 -6.58
N LEU A 60 -2.28 0.42 -5.63
CA LEU A 60 -2.66 -0.99 -5.64
C LEU A 60 -3.48 -1.37 -6.87
N LYS A 61 -4.40 -0.50 -7.32
CA LYS A 61 -5.17 -0.72 -8.54
C LYS A 61 -4.23 -0.93 -9.74
N LEU A 62 -3.28 -0.01 -9.95
CA LEU A 62 -2.30 -0.09 -11.04
C LEU A 62 -1.39 -1.31 -10.92
N LEU A 63 -0.93 -1.61 -9.71
CA LEU A 63 -0.09 -2.77 -9.46
C LEU A 63 -0.84 -4.07 -9.77
N TRP A 64 -2.07 -4.22 -9.29
CA TRP A 64 -2.88 -5.41 -9.58
C TRP A 64 -3.20 -5.54 -11.07
N GLU A 65 -3.48 -4.45 -11.78
CA GLU A 65 -3.67 -4.48 -13.25
C GLU A 65 -2.43 -5.05 -13.97
N ARG A 66 -1.22 -4.63 -13.57
CA ARG A 66 0.02 -5.15 -14.16
C ARG A 66 0.33 -6.58 -13.74
N LEU A 67 0.02 -6.97 -12.49
CA LEU A 67 0.27 -8.32 -11.99
C LEU A 67 -0.62 -9.39 -12.64
N GLN A 68 -1.69 -9.02 -13.33
CA GLN A 68 -2.47 -9.97 -14.14
C GLN A 68 -1.66 -10.58 -15.29
N GLU A 69 -0.55 -9.95 -15.68
CA GLU A 69 0.38 -10.43 -16.72
C GLU A 69 1.55 -11.23 -16.15
N SER A 70 1.51 -11.57 -14.86
CA SER A 70 2.58 -12.32 -14.18
C SER A 70 2.83 -13.68 -14.84
N THR A 71 4.10 -14.08 -14.89
CA THR A 71 4.52 -15.44 -15.26
C THR A 71 4.15 -16.48 -14.19
N ASP A 72 3.86 -16.05 -12.95
CA ASP A 72 3.28 -16.90 -11.91
C ASP A 72 1.75 -16.94 -12.05
N ALA A 73 1.23 -18.09 -12.47
CA ALA A 73 -0.20 -18.27 -12.75
C ALA A 73 -1.10 -18.06 -11.52
N GLU A 74 -0.62 -18.42 -10.31
CA GLU A 74 -1.37 -18.19 -9.08
C GLU A 74 -1.39 -16.70 -8.73
N LEU A 75 -0.26 -16.00 -8.86
CA LEU A 75 -0.21 -14.55 -8.66
C LEU A 75 -1.09 -13.80 -9.66
N ALA A 76 -1.08 -14.19 -10.94
CA ALA A 76 -1.96 -13.63 -11.95
C ALA A 76 -3.45 -13.84 -11.62
N ALA A 77 -3.81 -15.03 -11.12
CA ALA A 77 -5.16 -15.34 -10.66
C ALA A 77 -5.58 -14.53 -9.42
N ILE A 78 -4.66 -14.34 -8.46
CA ILE A 78 -4.87 -13.47 -7.30
C ILE A 78 -5.10 -12.03 -7.76
N ALA A 79 -4.26 -11.52 -8.67
CA ALA A 79 -4.37 -10.18 -9.22
C ALA A 79 -5.72 -9.96 -9.95
N GLY A 80 -6.18 -10.94 -10.73
CA GLY A 80 -7.48 -10.88 -11.41
C GLY A 80 -8.69 -10.78 -10.48
N LYS A 81 -8.57 -11.29 -9.24
CA LYS A 81 -9.57 -11.09 -8.18
C LYS A 81 -9.37 -9.73 -7.49
N ALA A 82 -8.14 -9.43 -7.08
CA ALA A 82 -7.78 -8.23 -6.33
C ALA A 82 -8.08 -6.92 -7.09
N VAL A 83 -7.87 -6.90 -8.41
CA VAL A 83 -8.10 -5.71 -9.25
C VAL A 83 -9.56 -5.24 -9.20
N LYS A 84 -10.53 -6.16 -9.09
CA LYS A 84 -11.96 -5.82 -9.01
C LYS A 84 -12.27 -5.07 -7.72
N GLU A 85 -11.71 -5.54 -6.60
CA GLU A 85 -11.84 -4.88 -5.30
C GLU A 85 -11.08 -3.55 -5.27
N ALA A 86 -9.85 -3.52 -5.81
CA ALA A 86 -9.01 -2.33 -5.82
C ALA A 86 -9.62 -1.19 -6.64
N ARG A 87 -10.29 -1.49 -7.75
CA ARG A 87 -11.06 -0.49 -8.52
C ARG A 87 -12.15 0.15 -7.67
N TYR A 88 -12.91 -0.66 -6.94
CA TYR A 88 -13.96 -0.14 -6.05
C TYR A 88 -13.39 0.69 -4.90
N GLN A 89 -12.33 0.20 -4.25
CA GLN A 89 -11.65 0.92 -3.17
C GLN A 89 -11.09 2.27 -3.64
N GLN A 90 -10.49 2.30 -4.83
CA GLN A 90 -9.94 3.52 -5.41
C GLN A 90 -11.04 4.52 -5.76
N GLN A 91 -12.12 4.07 -6.40
CA GLN A 91 -13.26 4.95 -6.69
C GLN A 91 -13.86 5.52 -5.40
N HIS A 92 -14.13 4.66 -4.41
CA HIS A 92 -14.71 5.09 -3.14
C HIS A 92 -13.85 6.11 -2.40
N ALA A 93 -12.53 5.90 -2.36
CA ALA A 93 -11.61 6.83 -1.71
C ALA A 93 -11.53 8.16 -2.49
N ALA A 94 -11.45 8.10 -3.82
CA ALA A 94 -11.45 9.29 -4.68
C ALA A 94 -12.74 10.12 -4.54
N ASP A 95 -13.92 9.48 -4.54
CA ASP A 95 -15.21 10.15 -4.35
C ASP A 95 -15.26 10.92 -3.01
N TRP A 96 -14.73 10.31 -1.95
CA TRP A 96 -14.62 10.99 -0.66
C TRP A 96 -13.62 12.14 -0.68
N LEU A 97 -12.48 11.98 -1.35
CA LEU A 97 -11.49 13.05 -1.46
C LEU A 97 -12.09 14.26 -2.20
N VAL A 98 -12.84 14.03 -3.28
CA VAL A 98 -13.56 15.11 -4.00
C VAL A 98 -14.55 15.79 -3.09
N ARG A 99 -15.40 15.05 -2.36
CA ARG A 99 -16.36 15.63 -1.40
C ARG A 99 -15.70 16.46 -0.30
N LEU A 100 -14.51 16.06 0.15
CA LEU A 100 -13.80 16.78 1.21
C LEU A 100 -13.09 18.01 0.65
N GLY A 101 -12.45 17.91 -0.52
CA GLY A 101 -11.73 18.98 -1.18
C GLY A 101 -12.63 20.09 -1.74
N ASP A 102 -13.73 19.73 -2.39
CA ASP A 102 -14.76 20.63 -2.92
C ASP A 102 -15.93 20.83 -1.95
N GLY A 103 -15.71 20.53 -0.67
CA GLY A 103 -16.69 20.64 0.39
C GLY A 103 -16.68 22.02 1.05
N THR A 104 -16.47 22.02 2.36
CA THR A 104 -16.37 23.25 3.17
C THR A 104 -14.94 23.75 3.24
N PRO A 105 -14.71 25.04 3.62
CA PRO A 105 -13.35 25.53 3.87
C PRO A 105 -12.58 24.69 4.90
N GLU A 106 -13.26 24.15 5.91
CA GLU A 106 -12.67 23.28 6.93
C GLU A 106 -12.24 21.92 6.36
N SER A 107 -13.12 21.24 5.62
CA SER A 107 -12.81 19.92 5.04
C SER A 107 -11.71 20.03 3.99
N ARG A 108 -11.72 21.11 3.20
CA ARG A 108 -10.67 21.42 2.24
C ARG A 108 -9.34 21.65 2.95
N ARG A 109 -9.30 22.48 4.01
CA ARG A 109 -8.08 22.73 4.78
C ARG A 109 -7.49 21.44 5.33
N ARG A 110 -8.31 20.57 5.92
CA ARG A 110 -7.86 19.27 6.45
C ARG A 110 -7.32 18.35 5.36
N SER A 111 -7.97 18.32 4.19
CA SER A 111 -7.51 17.51 3.05
C SER A 111 -6.19 18.02 2.49
N SER A 112 -6.01 19.35 2.38
CA SER A 112 -4.73 19.95 1.98
C SER A 112 -3.62 19.64 2.98
N SER A 113 -3.86 19.79 4.29
CA SER A 113 -2.86 19.45 5.31
C SER A 113 -2.50 17.96 5.30
N ALA A 114 -3.49 17.08 5.13
CA ALA A 114 -3.24 15.65 4.96
C ALA A 114 -2.39 15.36 3.71
N LEU A 115 -2.66 16.02 2.58
CA LEU A 115 -1.84 15.89 1.38
C LEU A 115 -0.40 16.33 1.64
N GLU A 116 -0.17 17.51 2.21
CA GLU A 116 1.17 18.00 2.54
C GLU A 116 1.96 17.02 3.42
N GLU A 117 1.29 16.42 4.40
CA GLU A 117 1.93 15.46 5.30
C GLU A 117 2.21 14.10 4.64
N LEU A 118 1.29 13.61 3.80
CA LEU A 118 1.36 12.27 3.22
C LEU A 118 2.19 12.23 1.92
N TRP A 119 2.29 13.34 1.19
CA TRP A 119 2.98 13.37 -0.10
C TRP A 119 4.47 13.05 -0.01
N ARG A 120 5.09 13.32 1.15
CA ARG A 120 6.50 12.99 1.42
C ARG A 120 6.82 11.48 1.39
N PHE A 121 5.80 10.61 1.46
CA PHE A 121 5.96 9.16 1.39
C PHE A 121 5.82 8.61 -0.04
N VAL A 122 5.33 9.41 -1.00
CA VAL A 122 5.17 9.01 -2.41
C VAL A 122 6.47 8.52 -3.05
N PRO A 123 7.64 9.15 -2.82
CA PRO A 123 8.88 8.70 -3.47
C PRO A 123 9.24 7.24 -3.19
N GLU A 124 8.94 6.72 -1.99
CA GLU A 124 9.21 5.32 -1.63
C GLU A 124 8.49 4.33 -2.54
N LEU A 125 7.27 4.67 -3.00
CA LEU A 125 6.48 3.78 -3.87
C LEU A 125 7.15 3.57 -5.23
N PHE A 126 7.99 4.50 -5.67
CA PHE A 126 8.59 4.48 -7.01
C PHE A 126 10.11 4.41 -6.98
N GLU A 127 10.70 4.19 -5.80
CA GLU A 127 12.13 3.88 -5.68
C GLU A 127 12.33 2.40 -5.96
N SER A 128 12.85 2.10 -7.16
CA SER A 128 13.23 0.75 -7.56
C SER A 128 14.45 0.26 -6.78
N ASP A 129 14.43 -1.02 -6.43
CA ASP A 129 15.59 -1.73 -5.93
C ASP A 129 15.84 -3.06 -6.66
N ALA A 130 16.76 -3.88 -6.15
CA ALA A 130 17.10 -5.16 -6.76
C ALA A 130 15.91 -6.14 -6.82
N VAL A 131 14.93 -6.02 -5.92
CA VAL A 131 13.72 -6.86 -5.92
C VAL A 131 12.81 -6.45 -7.07
N ASP A 132 12.62 -5.14 -7.27
CA ASP A 132 11.86 -4.61 -8.41
C ASP A 132 12.47 -5.07 -9.75
N GLU A 133 13.79 -4.95 -9.90
CA GLU A 133 14.51 -5.40 -11.10
C GLU A 133 14.40 -6.91 -11.32
N ALA A 134 14.53 -7.71 -10.26
CA ALA A 134 14.36 -9.16 -10.35
C ALA A 134 12.92 -9.57 -10.71
N ALA A 135 11.91 -8.88 -10.16
CA ALA A 135 10.51 -9.14 -10.48
C ALA A 135 10.22 -8.86 -11.95
N ALA A 136 10.75 -7.77 -12.50
CA ALA A 136 10.59 -7.44 -13.91
C ALA A 136 11.35 -8.39 -14.84
N ALA A 137 12.60 -8.71 -14.52
CA ALA A 137 13.43 -9.61 -15.33
C ALA A 137 12.86 -11.04 -15.40
N SER A 138 12.25 -11.52 -14.31
CA SER A 138 11.59 -12.83 -14.25
C SER A 138 10.16 -12.84 -14.79
N GLY A 139 9.58 -11.67 -15.08
CA GLY A 139 8.18 -11.52 -15.45
C GLY A 139 7.19 -11.76 -14.31
N LEU A 140 7.67 -11.83 -13.05
CA LEU A 140 6.80 -11.99 -11.88
C LEU A 140 5.88 -10.78 -11.68
N GLY A 141 6.36 -9.58 -11.99
CA GLY A 141 5.59 -8.35 -11.86
C GLY A 141 6.34 -7.13 -12.42
N PRO A 142 5.70 -5.96 -12.44
CA PRO A 142 6.36 -4.75 -12.91
C PRO A 142 7.38 -4.25 -11.88
N ARG A 143 8.37 -3.48 -12.34
CA ARG A 143 9.04 -2.53 -11.45
C ARG A 143 8.02 -1.48 -11.01
N TRP A 144 8.05 -1.10 -9.74
CA TRP A 144 7.05 -0.13 -9.24
C TRP A 144 7.24 1.26 -9.87
N ASP A 145 8.46 1.66 -10.22
CA ASP A 145 8.75 2.93 -10.91
C ASP A 145 7.99 3.09 -12.25
N ALA A 146 7.71 2.00 -12.95
CA ALA A 146 6.96 2.00 -14.19
C ALA A 146 5.48 2.39 -13.99
N LEU A 147 4.98 2.32 -12.76
CA LEU A 147 3.62 2.74 -12.41
C LEU A 147 3.52 4.24 -12.14
N ARG A 148 4.66 4.94 -12.00
CA ARG A 148 4.74 6.31 -11.52
C ARG A 148 3.92 7.28 -12.37
N GLU A 149 4.12 7.29 -13.68
CA GLU A 149 3.42 8.22 -14.57
C GLU A 149 1.90 8.02 -14.52
N ALA A 150 1.44 6.78 -14.58
CA ALA A 150 0.02 6.43 -14.51
C ALA A 150 -0.58 6.81 -13.14
N TRP A 151 0.17 6.61 -12.05
CA TRP A 151 -0.27 6.98 -10.71
C TRP A 151 -0.42 8.49 -10.56
N PHE A 152 0.58 9.27 -10.99
CA PHE A 152 0.52 10.73 -10.95
C PHE A 152 -0.60 11.28 -11.84
N ALA A 153 -0.84 10.67 -13.00
CA ALA A 153 -1.94 11.08 -13.87
C ALA A 153 -3.31 10.87 -13.19
N GLN A 154 -3.53 9.72 -12.54
CA GLN A 154 -4.78 9.45 -11.83
C GLN A 154 -4.94 10.33 -10.59
N MET A 155 -3.88 10.50 -9.79
CA MET A 155 -3.92 11.39 -8.63
C MET A 155 -4.19 12.83 -9.04
N ARG A 156 -3.55 13.32 -10.11
CA ARG A 156 -3.82 14.68 -10.62
C ARG A 156 -5.28 14.86 -11.02
N ALA A 157 -5.85 13.90 -11.75
CA ALA A 157 -7.26 13.97 -12.13
C ALA A 157 -8.19 14.07 -10.90
N VAL A 158 -7.96 13.25 -9.87
CA VAL A 158 -8.76 13.29 -8.63
C VAL A 158 -8.54 14.60 -7.87
N LEU A 159 -7.30 15.08 -7.77
CA LEU A 159 -6.98 16.32 -7.08
C LEU A 159 -7.55 17.56 -7.78
N ASP A 160 -7.50 17.60 -9.11
CA ASP A 160 -8.09 18.66 -9.91
C ASP A 160 -9.61 18.72 -9.69
N GLU A 161 -10.29 17.58 -9.70
CA GLU A 161 -11.73 17.50 -9.38
C GLU A 161 -12.03 17.88 -7.93
N ALA A 162 -11.17 17.49 -6.98
CA ALA A 162 -11.28 17.89 -5.58
C ALA A 162 -10.89 19.36 -5.35
N THR A 163 -10.44 20.09 -6.37
CA THR A 163 -9.90 21.46 -6.28
C THR A 163 -8.70 21.58 -5.33
N LEU A 164 -7.91 20.53 -5.16
CA LEU A 164 -6.72 20.47 -4.31
C LEU A 164 -5.44 20.53 -5.17
N ALA A 165 -4.39 21.17 -4.65
CA ALA A 165 -3.09 21.20 -5.32
C ALA A 165 -2.22 20.02 -4.87
N ALA A 166 -1.57 19.34 -5.81
CA ALA A 166 -0.55 18.36 -5.49
C ALA A 166 0.68 19.05 -4.86
N PRO A 167 1.17 18.60 -3.69
CA PRO A 167 2.41 19.12 -3.13
C PRO A 167 3.63 18.83 -4.01
N ALA A 168 4.69 19.61 -3.82
CA ALA A 168 5.99 19.26 -4.41
C ALA A 168 6.52 17.96 -3.81
N GLU A 169 7.23 17.18 -4.62
CA GLU A 169 7.86 15.96 -4.11
C GLU A 169 8.94 16.29 -3.07
N SER A 170 8.96 15.50 -2.00
CA SER A 170 9.98 15.62 -0.97
C SER A 170 11.30 15.01 -1.45
N ALA A 171 12.43 15.57 -1.02
CA ALA A 171 13.74 14.93 -1.11
C ALA A 171 13.91 13.81 -0.06
N PHE A 172 13.05 13.78 0.96
CA PHE A 172 13.05 12.74 1.98
C PHE A 172 12.73 11.37 1.37
N ARG A 173 13.41 10.32 1.86
CA ARG A 173 13.23 8.95 1.40
C ARG A 173 12.94 8.06 2.59
N ARG A 174 11.85 7.30 2.48
CA ARG A 174 11.47 6.23 3.41
C ARG A 174 11.76 4.89 2.76
N THR A 175 11.92 3.86 3.59
CA THR A 175 12.48 2.57 3.17
C THR A 175 11.80 1.40 3.88
N GLY A 176 10.50 1.52 4.19
CA GLY A 176 9.67 0.44 4.74
C GLY A 176 9.65 -0.79 3.84
N LYS A 177 9.67 -0.59 2.51
CA LYS A 177 9.90 -1.68 1.52
C LYS A 177 11.17 -2.50 1.80
N ARG A 178 12.17 -1.93 2.49
CA ARG A 178 13.45 -2.55 2.86
C ARG A 178 13.51 -3.01 4.33
N GLY A 179 12.39 -2.98 5.05
CA GLY A 179 12.32 -3.35 6.48
C GLY A 179 12.81 -2.29 7.45
N VAL A 180 12.95 -1.05 6.97
CA VAL A 180 13.33 0.09 7.82
C VAL A 180 12.11 1.01 7.90
N HIS A 181 11.32 0.79 8.94
CA HIS A 181 10.01 1.40 9.14
C HIS A 181 10.07 2.66 10.02
N SER A 182 8.94 3.34 10.13
CA SER A 182 8.72 4.38 11.13
C SER A 182 8.46 3.78 12.51
N GLU A 183 8.48 4.64 13.53
CA GLU A 183 8.15 4.29 14.92
C GLU A 183 6.73 3.71 15.08
N HIS A 184 5.85 3.90 14.10
CA HIS A 184 4.48 3.41 14.15
C HIS A 184 4.37 1.90 13.94
N MET A 185 5.31 1.30 13.20
CA MET A 185 5.23 -0.11 12.83
C MET A 185 5.33 -1.04 14.04
N GLY A 186 6.25 -0.76 14.97
CA GLY A 186 6.38 -1.52 16.20
C GLY A 186 5.10 -1.51 17.05
N LEU A 187 4.39 -0.38 17.12
CA LEU A 187 3.12 -0.27 17.85
C LEU A 187 2.01 -1.11 17.18
N LEU A 188 1.91 -1.05 15.85
CA LEU A 188 0.94 -1.84 15.09
C LEU A 188 1.18 -3.34 15.25
N LEU A 189 2.43 -3.79 15.13
CA LEU A 189 2.77 -5.20 15.26
C LEU A 189 2.57 -5.70 16.68
N ALA A 190 2.87 -4.89 17.70
CA ALA A 190 2.59 -5.25 19.07
C ALA A 190 1.11 -5.58 19.26
N GLU A 191 0.20 -4.70 18.81
CA GLU A 191 -1.25 -4.94 18.88
C GLU A 191 -1.67 -6.16 18.03
N MET A 192 -1.26 -6.21 16.76
CA MET A 192 -1.68 -7.25 15.81
C MET A 192 -1.21 -8.66 16.21
N GLN A 193 -0.03 -8.78 16.81
CA GLN A 193 0.60 -10.07 17.10
C GLN A 193 0.44 -10.51 18.56
N THR A 194 -0.16 -9.68 19.43
CA THR A 194 -0.24 -9.95 20.88
C THR A 194 -0.81 -11.34 21.18
N LEU A 195 -1.94 -11.71 20.58
CA LEU A 195 -2.61 -12.98 20.89
C LEU A 195 -1.75 -14.17 20.48
N GLN A 196 -1.22 -14.16 19.26
CA GLN A 196 -0.40 -15.26 18.73
C GLN A 196 0.92 -15.42 19.49
N ARG A 197 1.56 -14.30 19.88
CA ARG A 197 2.79 -14.33 20.68
C ARG A 197 2.55 -14.77 22.13
N SER A 198 1.37 -14.47 22.68
CA SER A 198 1.00 -14.86 24.04
C SER A 198 0.62 -16.34 24.16
N PHE A 199 0.08 -16.92 23.08
CA PHE A 199 -0.35 -18.33 23.03
C PHE A 199 0.24 -19.07 21.81
N PRO A 200 1.56 -19.33 21.78
CA PRO A 200 2.20 -20.00 20.65
C PRO A 200 1.61 -21.39 20.40
N GLY A 201 1.28 -21.70 19.14
CA GLY A 201 0.71 -22.99 18.73
C GLY A 201 -0.81 -23.13 18.94
N GLY A 202 -1.50 -22.06 19.34
CA GLY A 202 -2.97 -22.02 19.35
C GLY A 202 -3.56 -22.08 17.94
N ALA A 203 -4.76 -22.65 17.81
CA ALA A 203 -5.52 -22.72 16.56
C ALA A 203 -6.86 -21.98 16.72
N TRP A 204 -7.24 -21.20 15.70
CA TRP A 204 -8.39 -20.29 15.71
C TRP A 204 -9.25 -20.41 14.44
#